data_AF-X1CXJ4-F1
#
_entry.id   AF-X1CXJ4-F1
#
_cell.length_a   1.000
_cell.length_b   1.000
_cell.length_c   1.000
_cell.angle_alpha   90.00
_cell.angle_beta   90.00
_cell.angle_gamma   90.00
#
_symmetry.space_group_name_H-M   'P 1'
#
loop_
_entity.id
_entity.type
_entity.pdbx_description
1 polymer ?
#
loop_
_entity_poly.entity_id
_entity_poly.type
_entity_poly.pdbx_seq_one_letter_code
_entity_poly.pdbx_strand_id
1 'polypeptide(L)'
;VWQNNDLPALFDDHSGNPMTSATWRQLFTVAGHQMIIQGARTGEAIPENFKIAWYGLAFPNKEQHITEIRWQLSNRKYGRINLEEMHLFNKPAVVFEEGLIIDEETSFELYGYVKGPIPTAHDGHVGQYQSIVMLGAAYYDKIDKVLGNCGAAIV
;
A
#
# COMPACT_ATOMS: atom_id res chain seq x y z
N VAL A 1 -5.55 -23.12 -0.91
CA VAL A 1 -4.52 -22.62 -1.84
C VAL A 1 -4.98 -21.26 -2.30
N TRP A 2 -4.44 -20.19 -1.72
CA TRP A 2 -4.76 -18.82 -2.11
C TRP A 2 -4.20 -18.56 -3.51
N GLN A 3 -4.99 -17.97 -4.41
CA GLN A 3 -4.52 -17.63 -5.75
C GLN A 3 -3.81 -16.27 -5.68
N ASN A 4 -2.83 -16.02 -6.55
CA ASN A 4 -2.06 -14.75 -6.59
C ASN A 4 -2.92 -13.47 -6.70
N ASN A 5 -4.23 -13.58 -6.92
CA ASN A 5 -5.17 -12.46 -6.93
C ASN A 5 -5.61 -11.98 -5.53
N ASP A 6 -5.34 -12.74 -4.46
CA ASP A 6 -5.77 -12.39 -3.09
C ASP A 6 -4.71 -11.59 -2.31
N LEU A 7 -3.46 -11.57 -2.79
CA LEU A 7 -2.34 -10.88 -2.13
C LEU A 7 -2.48 -9.35 -2.05
N PRO A 8 -3.05 -8.67 -3.07
CA PRO A 8 -3.34 -7.23 -2.97
C PRO A 8 -4.35 -6.91 -1.86
N ALA A 9 -5.30 -7.82 -1.57
CA ALA A 9 -6.38 -7.59 -0.59
C ALA A 9 -5.90 -7.58 0.87
N LEU A 10 -4.59 -7.77 1.12
CA LEU A 10 -3.98 -7.53 2.43
C LEU A 10 -3.90 -6.03 2.77
N PHE A 11 -4.08 -5.18 1.78
CA PHE A 11 -4.09 -3.72 1.90
C PHE A 11 -5.41 -3.14 1.42
N ASP A 12 -5.77 -1.98 1.93
CA ASP A 12 -6.89 -1.18 1.46
C ASP A 12 -6.40 0.08 0.72
N ASP A 13 -7.25 0.57 -0.18
CA ASP A 13 -7.06 1.84 -0.88
C ASP A 13 -7.35 3.06 0.03
N HIS A 14 -7.17 4.27 -0.51
CA HIS A 14 -7.45 5.52 0.21
C HIS A 14 -8.91 5.67 0.68
N SER A 15 -9.84 4.86 0.16
CA SER A 15 -11.25 4.86 0.51
C SER A 15 -11.61 3.74 1.49
N GLY A 16 -10.63 2.95 1.94
CA GLY A 16 -10.84 1.81 2.85
C GLY A 16 -11.41 0.57 2.16
N ASN A 17 -11.26 0.44 0.84
CA ASN A 17 -11.66 -0.76 0.12
C ASN A 17 -10.46 -1.67 -0.14
N PRO A 18 -10.60 -3.01 0.00
CA PRO A 18 -9.54 -3.96 -0.30
C PRO A 18 -8.93 -3.76 -1.68
N MET A 19 -7.61 -3.75 -1.73
CA MET A 19 -6.90 -3.60 -2.98
C MET A 19 -7.11 -4.85 -3.85
N THR A 20 -7.51 -4.65 -5.10
CA THR A 20 -7.68 -5.69 -6.12
C THR A 20 -6.99 -5.23 -7.40
N SER A 21 -6.93 -6.08 -8.42
CA SER A 21 -6.38 -5.71 -9.74
C SER A 21 -7.03 -4.47 -10.37
N ALA A 22 -8.23 -4.06 -9.92
CA ALA A 22 -8.92 -2.86 -10.38
C ALA A 22 -8.66 -1.59 -9.54
N THR A 23 -8.19 -1.70 -8.28
CA THR A 23 -8.11 -0.55 -7.35
C THR A 23 -6.70 0.02 -7.18
N TRP A 24 -5.69 -0.49 -7.89
CA TRP A 24 -4.38 0.16 -7.99
C TRP A 24 -4.48 1.59 -8.53
N ARG A 25 -5.54 1.88 -9.30
CA ARG A 25 -5.90 3.20 -9.77
C ARG A 25 -6.93 3.81 -8.82
N GLN A 26 -6.50 4.82 -8.07
CA GLN A 26 -7.28 5.48 -7.04
C GLN A 26 -7.75 6.85 -7.50
N LEU A 27 -8.94 7.30 -7.05
CA LEU A 27 -9.52 8.60 -7.40
C LEU A 27 -9.38 9.57 -6.21
N PHE A 28 -8.47 10.54 -6.33
CA PHE A 28 -8.31 11.59 -5.32
C PHE A 28 -9.20 12.78 -5.65
N THR A 29 -10.11 13.12 -4.73
CA THR A 29 -11.05 14.25 -4.85
C THR A 29 -10.65 15.46 -4.01
N VAL A 30 -9.73 15.28 -3.05
CA VAL A 30 -9.27 16.30 -2.10
C VAL A 30 -7.75 16.42 -2.13
N ALA A 31 -7.24 17.65 -2.19
CA ALA A 31 -5.81 17.93 -2.18
C ALA A 31 -5.25 17.93 -0.74
N GLY A 32 -3.94 17.73 -0.60
CA GLY A 32 -3.26 17.71 0.68
C GLY A 32 -2.80 16.33 1.11
N HIS A 33 -2.56 16.15 2.42
CA HIS A 33 -2.11 14.88 2.97
C HIS A 33 -3.25 13.86 2.98
N GLN A 34 -3.11 12.82 2.17
CA GLN A 34 -4.06 11.73 2.05
C GLN A 34 -3.35 10.41 2.40
N MET A 35 -4.12 9.48 2.94
CA MET A 35 -3.68 8.09 3.02
C MET A 35 -3.85 7.45 1.66
N ILE A 36 -2.88 6.64 1.23
CA ILE A 36 -2.85 6.07 -0.13
C ILE A 36 -3.02 4.55 -0.06
N ILE A 37 -2.30 3.90 0.84
CA ILE A 37 -2.38 2.46 1.07
C ILE A 37 -2.34 2.25 2.58
N GLN A 38 -3.19 1.37 3.09
CA GLN A 38 -3.26 1.01 4.50
C GLN A 38 -3.44 -0.50 4.66
N GLY A 39 -3.20 -1.06 5.84
CA GLY A 39 -3.45 -2.49 6.10
C GLY A 39 -4.95 -2.80 6.17
N ALA A 40 -5.40 -3.95 5.66
CA ALA A 40 -6.84 -4.22 5.48
C ALA A 40 -7.63 -4.58 6.76
N ARG A 41 -7.01 -4.62 7.94
CA ARG A 41 -7.69 -4.96 9.21
C ARG A 41 -7.92 -3.72 10.07
N THR A 42 -8.84 -3.85 11.04
CA THR A 42 -9.07 -2.84 12.07
C THR A 42 -7.76 -2.34 12.68
N GLY A 43 -7.56 -1.02 12.65
CA GLY A 43 -6.32 -0.39 13.10
C GLY A 43 -5.22 -0.39 12.03
N GLU A 44 -5.60 -0.52 10.76
CA GLU A 44 -4.73 -0.56 9.58
C GLU A 44 -3.65 -1.63 9.66
N ALA A 45 -3.98 -2.76 10.30
CA ALA A 45 -3.04 -3.82 10.64
C ALA A 45 -2.92 -4.89 9.55
N ILE A 46 -1.72 -5.45 9.40
CA ILE A 46 -1.50 -6.64 8.58
C ILE A 46 -2.06 -7.88 9.28
N PRO A 47 -2.70 -8.82 8.57
CA PRO A 47 -3.20 -10.06 9.17
C PRO A 47 -2.10 -10.89 9.86
N GLU A 48 -2.48 -11.56 10.94
CA GLU A 48 -1.59 -12.32 11.86
C GLU A 48 -0.68 -13.36 11.18
N ASN A 49 -1.11 -13.95 10.05
CA ASN A 49 -0.34 -15.01 9.38
C ASN A 49 0.62 -14.49 8.30
N PHE A 50 0.67 -13.17 8.07
CA PHE A 50 1.39 -12.59 6.96
C PHE A 50 2.55 -11.71 7.40
N LYS A 51 3.69 -11.95 6.77
CA LYS A 51 4.85 -11.06 6.79
C LYS A 51 5.14 -10.59 5.38
N ILE A 52 5.37 -9.28 5.23
CA ILE A 52 5.49 -8.65 3.91
C ILE A 52 6.87 -8.01 3.81
N ALA A 53 7.64 -8.41 2.80
CA ALA A 53 8.86 -7.71 2.42
C ALA A 53 8.56 -6.85 1.20
N TRP A 54 8.90 -5.57 1.25
CA TRP A 54 8.51 -4.62 0.22
C TRP A 54 9.64 -3.68 -0.18
N TYR A 55 9.92 -3.60 -1.48
CA TYR A 55 11.16 -2.99 -1.97
C TYR A 55 10.97 -1.64 -2.69
N GLY A 56 9.76 -1.29 -3.13
CA GLY A 56 9.55 0.00 -3.79
C GLY A 56 8.14 0.28 -4.31
N LEU A 57 7.99 1.47 -4.89
CA LEU A 57 6.74 1.98 -5.44
C LEU A 57 6.93 2.44 -6.89
N ALA A 58 5.98 2.13 -7.75
CA ALA A 58 5.85 2.71 -9.07
C ALA A 58 4.66 3.65 -9.14
N PHE A 59 4.84 4.76 -9.85
CA PHE A 59 3.79 5.71 -10.19
C PHE A 59 3.62 5.73 -11.71
N PRO A 60 2.96 4.72 -12.31
CA PRO A 60 2.78 4.63 -13.77
C PRO A 60 1.70 5.58 -14.29
N ASN A 61 1.77 6.86 -13.90
CA ASN A 61 0.86 7.91 -14.35
C ASN A 61 1.59 8.82 -15.32
N LYS A 62 0.92 9.17 -16.43
CA LYS A 62 1.44 10.17 -17.36
C LYS A 62 1.56 11.56 -16.70
N GLU A 63 0.67 11.85 -15.77
CA GLU A 63 0.66 13.06 -14.94
C GLU A 63 0.68 12.62 -13.47
N GLN A 64 1.84 12.77 -12.83
CA GLN A 64 2.00 12.48 -11.40
C GLN A 64 1.55 13.70 -10.60
N HIS A 65 0.64 13.50 -9.65
CA HIS A 65 0.17 14.55 -8.73
C HIS A 65 0.58 14.32 -7.28
N ILE A 66 1.15 13.16 -6.99
CA ILE A 66 1.71 12.83 -5.67
C ILE A 66 3.15 13.32 -5.62
N THR A 67 3.41 14.31 -4.78
CA THR A 67 4.72 14.98 -4.69
C THR A 67 5.51 14.59 -3.47
N GLU A 68 4.89 13.91 -2.52
CA GLU A 68 5.55 13.50 -1.28
C GLU A 68 4.94 12.19 -0.80
N ILE A 69 5.76 11.32 -0.22
CA ILE A 69 5.30 10.09 0.43
C ILE A 69 5.96 9.90 1.79
N ARG A 70 5.24 9.22 2.69
CA ARG A 70 5.71 8.92 4.04
C ARG A 70 5.15 7.57 4.49
N TRP A 71 6.05 6.68 4.86
CA TRP A 71 5.72 5.43 5.52
C TRP A 71 5.53 5.63 7.03
N GLN A 72 4.53 4.97 7.57
CA GLN A 72 4.32 4.86 9.01
C GLN A 72 3.98 3.41 9.33
N LEU A 73 4.76 2.83 10.25
CA LEU A 73 4.58 1.47 10.73
C LEU A 73 4.37 1.55 12.23
N SER A 74 3.15 1.30 12.70
CA SER A 74 2.79 1.40 14.12
C SER A 74 3.33 2.69 14.73
N ASN A 75 4.24 2.60 15.69
CA ASN A 75 4.83 3.75 16.38
C ASN A 75 6.05 4.36 15.67
N ARG A 76 6.49 3.80 14.53
CA ARG A 76 7.65 4.29 13.77
C ARG A 76 7.18 5.09 12.57
N LYS A 77 7.61 6.34 12.51
CA LYS A 77 7.40 7.22 11.36
C LYS A 77 8.71 7.31 10.59
N TYR A 78 8.68 6.97 9.31
CA TYR A 78 9.81 7.13 8.43
C TYR A 78 9.87 8.57 7.90
N GLY A 79 11.05 8.97 7.43
CA GLY A 79 11.26 10.26 6.80
C GLY A 79 10.30 10.48 5.63
N ARG A 80 9.92 11.73 5.39
CA ARG A 80 9.18 12.09 4.19
C ARG A 80 10.14 12.10 3.00
N ILE A 81 9.71 11.53 1.89
CA ILE A 81 10.48 11.52 0.66
C ILE A 81 9.77 12.44 -0.33
N ASN A 82 10.49 13.46 -0.79
CA ASN A 82 10.02 14.37 -1.83
C ASN A 82 10.19 13.70 -3.20
N LEU A 83 9.13 13.71 -4.00
CA LEU A 83 9.02 13.10 -5.32
C LEU A 83 8.84 14.13 -6.44
N GLU A 84 8.95 15.43 -6.19
CA GLU A 84 8.76 16.46 -7.23
C GLU A 84 9.75 16.29 -8.40
N GLU A 85 10.96 15.81 -8.14
CA GLU A 85 11.94 15.55 -9.20
C GLU A 85 11.56 14.37 -10.11
N MET A 86 10.58 13.55 -9.71
CA MET A 86 10.13 12.38 -10.47
C MET A 86 9.25 12.75 -11.68
N HIS A 87 8.73 13.97 -11.75
CA HIS A 87 7.91 14.46 -12.88
C HIS A 87 8.64 14.44 -14.23
N LEU A 88 9.97 14.34 -14.23
CA LEU A 88 10.79 14.27 -15.44
C LEU A 88 10.81 12.87 -16.08
N PHE A 89 10.37 11.84 -15.35
CA PHE A 89 10.44 10.46 -15.80
C PHE A 89 9.09 9.98 -16.36
N ASN A 90 9.13 9.17 -17.42
CA ASN A 90 7.93 8.62 -18.07
C ASN A 90 7.22 7.55 -17.21
N LYS A 91 7.98 6.80 -16.41
CA LYS A 91 7.48 5.78 -15.48
C LYS A 91 8.26 5.86 -14.17
N PRO A 92 7.97 6.88 -13.35
CA PRO A 92 8.71 7.12 -12.14
C PRO A 92 8.54 5.98 -11.14
N ALA A 93 9.64 5.53 -10.54
CA ALA A 93 9.65 4.50 -9.51
C ALA A 93 10.65 4.87 -8.41
N VAL A 94 10.26 4.63 -7.16
CA VAL A 94 11.13 4.72 -5.99
C VAL A 94 11.47 3.30 -5.58
N VAL A 95 12.77 3.01 -5.51
CA VAL A 95 13.29 1.73 -5.04
C VAL A 95 14.20 2.01 -3.87
N PHE A 96 14.03 1.27 -2.80
CA PHE A 96 14.85 1.40 -1.60
C PHE A 96 16.07 0.50 -1.69
N GLU A 97 17.18 0.93 -1.08
CA GLU A 97 18.35 0.08 -0.95
C GLU A 97 18.05 -1.13 -0.06
N GLU A 98 17.41 -0.87 1.09
CA GLU A 98 16.93 -1.89 2.01
C GLU A 98 15.41 -1.99 1.92
N GLY A 99 14.90 -3.20 1.69
CA GLY A 99 13.47 -3.46 1.66
C GLY A 99 12.83 -3.23 3.04
N LEU A 100 11.62 -2.69 3.03
CA LEU A 100 10.81 -2.56 4.22
C LEU A 100 10.22 -3.92 4.59
N ILE A 101 10.46 -4.37 5.81
CA ILE A 101 9.82 -5.56 6.37
C ILE A 101 8.67 -5.11 7.25
N ILE A 102 7.46 -5.54 6.90
CA ILE A 102 6.24 -5.32 7.67
C ILE A 102 5.93 -6.65 8.37
N ASP A 103 5.98 -6.63 9.70
CA ASP A 103 5.67 -7.79 10.53
C ASP A 103 4.16 -7.99 10.69
N GLU A 104 3.79 -9.16 11.17
CA GLU A 104 2.40 -9.52 11.54
C GLU A 104 1.82 -8.52 12.56
N GLU A 105 0.51 -8.29 12.48
CA GLU A 105 -0.25 -7.40 13.38
C GLU A 105 0.29 -5.96 13.51
N THR A 106 1.22 -5.57 12.64
CA THR A 106 1.78 -4.23 12.62
C THR A 106 0.87 -3.34 11.80
N SER A 107 0.49 -2.17 12.34
CA SER A 107 -0.25 -1.19 11.56
C SER A 107 0.64 -0.58 10.49
N PHE A 108 0.11 -0.49 9.28
CA PHE A 108 0.81 0.00 8.11
C PHE A 108 -0.01 1.10 7.45
N GLU A 109 0.61 2.27 7.29
CA GLU A 109 0.00 3.43 6.67
C GLU A 109 1.01 4.08 5.72
N LEU A 110 0.66 4.18 4.44
CA LEU A 110 1.36 4.99 3.46
C LEU A 110 0.58 6.28 3.25
N TYR A 111 1.19 7.40 3.61
CA TYR A 111 0.67 8.72 3.29
C TYR A 111 1.34 9.28 2.05
N GLY A 112 0.61 10.11 1.32
CA GLY A 112 1.22 11.01 0.36
C GLY A 112 0.53 12.36 0.28
N TYR A 113 1.24 13.32 -0.29
CA TYR A 113 0.72 14.66 -0.52
C TYR A 113 0.23 14.77 -1.97
N VAL A 114 -1.08 14.99 -2.12
CA VAL A 114 -1.72 15.20 -3.42
C VAL A 114 -1.70 16.69 -3.72
N LYS A 115 -0.93 17.09 -4.74
CA LYS A 115 -0.78 18.48 -5.16
C LYS A 115 -2.00 18.94 -5.95
N GLY A 116 -2.61 20.03 -5.50
CA GLY A 116 -3.68 20.73 -6.22
C GLY A 116 -3.15 21.61 -7.35
N PRO A 117 -4.04 22.12 -8.24
CA PRO A 117 -5.51 22.07 -8.13
C PRO A 117 -6.12 20.75 -8.62
N ILE A 118 -7.14 20.25 -7.90
CA ILE A 118 -7.95 19.09 -8.32
C ILE A 118 -9.11 19.59 -9.20
N PRO A 119 -9.30 19.05 -10.42
CA PRO A 119 -10.40 19.41 -11.29
C PRO A 119 -11.75 19.11 -10.64
N THR A 120 -12.63 20.12 -10.62
CA THR A 120 -13.96 20.03 -9.99
C THR A 120 -14.99 19.33 -10.87
N ALA A 121 -14.74 19.23 -12.18
CA ALA A 121 -15.47 18.36 -13.12
C ALA A 121 -14.70 18.31 -14.47
N HIS A 122 -14.27 17.13 -14.89
CA HIS A 122 -13.76 16.88 -16.24
C HIS A 122 -14.17 15.46 -16.66
N ASP A 123 -14.81 15.29 -17.82
CA ASP A 123 -15.29 13.98 -18.34
C ASP A 123 -16.12 13.15 -17.34
N GLY A 124 -17.12 13.77 -16.72
CA GLY A 124 -18.13 13.06 -15.90
C GLY A 124 -17.65 12.56 -14.53
N HIS A 125 -16.41 12.87 -14.14
CA HIS A 125 -15.84 12.53 -12.84
C HIS A 125 -15.23 13.77 -12.18
N VAL A 126 -15.26 13.80 -10.85
CA VAL A 126 -14.62 14.83 -10.03
C VAL A 126 -13.43 14.19 -9.37
N GLY A 127 -12.21 14.72 -9.60
CA GLY A 127 -11.00 14.18 -9.03
C GLY A 127 -9.93 13.78 -10.05
N GLN A 128 -8.77 13.39 -9.54
CA GLN A 128 -7.63 12.93 -10.32
C GLN A 128 -7.36 11.46 -10.05
N TYR A 129 -7.21 10.69 -11.13
CA TYR A 129 -6.79 9.32 -10.98
C TYR A 129 -5.27 9.24 -10.83
N GLN A 130 -4.82 8.50 -9.82
CA GLN A 130 -3.42 8.15 -9.64
C GLN A 130 -3.30 6.65 -9.44
N SER A 131 -2.47 6.02 -10.26
CA SER A 131 -2.06 4.63 -10.10
C SER A 131 -0.81 4.56 -9.25
N ILE A 132 -0.87 3.80 -8.16
CA ILE A 132 0.25 3.60 -7.24
C ILE A 132 0.41 2.10 -7.09
N VAL A 133 1.51 1.56 -7.59
CA VAL A 133 1.72 0.11 -7.70
C VAL A 133 2.89 -0.29 -6.81
N MET A 134 2.68 -1.30 -5.97
CA MET A 134 3.75 -1.88 -5.18
C MET A 134 4.72 -2.66 -6.08
N LEU A 135 6.01 -2.33 -6.02
CA LEU A 135 7.08 -3.06 -6.69
C LEU A 135 7.85 -3.94 -5.71
N GLY A 136 8.22 -5.14 -6.17
CA GLY A 136 9.08 -6.04 -5.39
C GLY A 136 8.49 -6.44 -4.05
N ALA A 137 7.16 -6.55 -3.94
CA ALA A 137 6.50 -7.06 -2.75
C ALA A 137 6.53 -8.60 -2.76
N ALA A 138 7.09 -9.18 -1.70
CA ALA A 138 7.06 -10.60 -1.43
C ALA A 138 6.23 -10.86 -0.16
N TYR A 139 5.31 -11.81 -0.26
CA TYR A 139 4.36 -12.14 0.79
C TYR A 139 4.70 -13.53 1.32
N TYR A 140 4.98 -13.59 2.61
CA TYR A 140 5.26 -14.83 3.30
C TYR A 140 4.07 -15.15 4.19
N ASP A 141 3.32 -16.18 3.81
CA ASP A 141 2.34 -16.82 4.68
C ASP A 141 3.06 -17.86 5.54
N LYS A 142 2.76 -17.87 6.83
CA LYS A 142 3.31 -18.88 7.73
C LYS A 142 2.52 -20.18 7.54
N ILE A 143 2.96 -21.00 6.58
CA ILE A 143 2.52 -22.40 6.52
C ILE A 143 3.21 -23.12 7.67
N ASP A 144 2.40 -23.61 8.61
CA ASP A 144 2.75 -24.38 9.81
C ASP A 144 3.12 -23.59 11.08
N LYS A 145 2.12 -23.48 11.96
CA LYS A 145 2.29 -23.95 13.34
C LYS A 145 1.76 -25.40 13.35
N VAL A 146 2.65 -26.39 13.43
CA VAL A 146 2.21 -27.80 13.52
C VAL A 146 1.52 -28.01 14.88
N LEU A 147 0.19 -28.14 14.78
CA LEU A 147 -0.79 -28.96 15.50
C LEU A 147 -0.73 -29.07 17.03
N GLY A 148 -1.91 -29.01 17.64
CA GLY A 148 -2.12 -29.35 19.04
C GLY A 148 -1.37 -30.62 19.46
N ASN A 149 -0.66 -30.48 20.58
CA ASN A 149 0.09 -31.46 21.37
C ASN A 149 0.48 -32.80 20.72
N CYS A 150 1.80 -33.01 20.60
CA CYS A 150 2.38 -34.35 20.70
C CYS A 150 2.08 -34.94 22.10
N GLY A 151 0.94 -35.62 22.26
CA GLY A 151 0.58 -36.35 23.48
C GLY A 151 -0.80 -36.11 24.09
N ALA A 152 -1.74 -35.44 23.42
CA ALA A 152 -3.12 -35.33 23.91
C ALA A 152 -4.00 -36.45 23.34
N ALA A 153 -4.50 -37.33 24.20
CA ALA A 153 -5.47 -38.38 23.86
C ALA A 153 -6.83 -37.77 23.47
N ILE A 154 -7.46 -38.32 22.43
CA ILE A 154 -8.89 -38.15 22.15
C ILE A 154 -9.63 -39.33 22.82
N VAL A 155 -10.54 -39.01 23.74
CA VAL A 155 -11.57 -39.92 24.27
C VAL A 155 -12.85 -39.67 23.49
#